data_AF-A0AB35FTV6-F1
#
_entry.id   AF-A0AB35FTV6-F1
#
_cell.length_a   1.000
_cell.length_b   1.000
_cell.length_c   1.000
_cell.angle_alpha   90.00
_cell.angle_beta   90.00
_cell.angle_gamma   90.00
#
_symmetry.space_group_name_H-M   'P 1'
#
loop_
_entity.id
_entity.type
_entity.pdbx_description
1 polymer ?
#
loop_
_entity_poly.entity_id
_entity_poly.type
_entity_poly.pdbx_seq_one_letter_code
_entity_poly.pdbx_strand_id
1 'polypeptide(L)'
;MSIQIEVKRSGFPVKLGEVELWFDTSIENLTRFFEIEDEVNNRFNEYQKEIVDKSNNGKFDGLKEGEISKETIDEALALERKTTEIKYDLVFGDGTFAKLYKVYPDYEALDEAFYQVDTLIGAELEKLAIERKNKAKSRANEYKTKAKAKKKKK
;
A
#
# COMPACT_ATOMS: atom_id res chain seq x y z
N MET A 1 39.41 -10.24 0.83
CA MET A 1 38.45 -11.20 1.44
C MET A 1 37.19 -10.43 1.79
N SER A 2 36.04 -10.87 1.30
CA SER A 2 34.74 -10.29 1.62
C SER A 2 33.89 -11.32 2.35
N ILE A 3 33.17 -10.89 3.39
CA ILE A 3 32.18 -11.71 4.09
C ILE A 3 30.84 -11.47 3.42
N GLN A 4 30.14 -12.55 3.06
CA GLN A 4 28.80 -12.50 2.46
C GLN A 4 27.75 -12.68 3.56
N ILE A 5 26.85 -11.71 3.70
CA ILE A 5 25.76 -11.71 4.69
C ILE A 5 24.44 -11.67 3.91
N GLU A 6 23.57 -12.65 4.15
CA GLU A 6 22.25 -12.71 3.54
C GLU A 6 21.27 -11.83 4.32
N VAL A 7 20.66 -10.84 3.64
CA VAL A 7 19.60 -9.99 4.21
C VAL A 7 18.26 -10.48 3.67
N LYS A 8 17.40 -11.00 4.54
CA LYS A 8 16.05 -11.44 4.19
C LYS A 8 15.07 -10.29 4.37
N ARG A 9 14.46 -9.81 3.28
CA ARG A 9 13.41 -8.79 3.35
C ARG A 9 12.17 -9.36 4.03
N SER A 10 11.57 -8.57 4.91
CA SER A 10 10.27 -8.83 5.49
C SER A 10 9.18 -8.45 4.50
N GLY A 11 8.25 -9.35 4.24
CA GLY A 11 7.15 -9.09 3.32
C GLY A 11 6.65 -10.34 2.62
N PHE A 12 5.79 -10.13 1.63
CA PHE A 12 5.30 -11.17 0.74
C PHE A 12 5.02 -10.60 -0.66
N PRO A 13 5.11 -11.44 -1.70
CA PRO A 13 4.79 -11.01 -3.06
C PRO A 13 3.28 -10.86 -3.24
N VAL A 14 2.88 -9.84 -4.00
CA VAL A 14 1.50 -9.60 -4.44
C VAL A 14 1.49 -9.55 -5.97
N LYS A 15 0.72 -10.44 -6.58
CA LYS A 15 0.67 -10.57 -8.04
C LYS A 15 -0.61 -9.95 -8.60
N LEU A 16 -0.47 -8.91 -9.40
CA LEU A 16 -1.56 -8.31 -10.17
C LEU A 16 -1.39 -8.67 -11.64
N GLY A 17 -2.12 -9.68 -12.09
CA GLY A 17 -1.99 -10.21 -13.44
C GLY A 17 -0.56 -10.69 -13.70
N GLU A 18 0.14 -10.01 -14.61
CA GLU A 18 1.53 -10.34 -14.99
C GLU A 18 2.57 -9.59 -14.15
N VAL A 19 2.17 -8.59 -13.36
CA VAL A 19 3.07 -7.77 -12.54
C VAL A 19 3.16 -8.35 -11.13
N GLU A 20 4.39 -8.63 -10.68
CA GLU A 20 4.67 -9.01 -9.29
C GLU A 20 5.22 -7.81 -8.51
N LEU A 21 4.56 -7.51 -7.39
CA LEU A 21 4.92 -6.46 -6.45
C LEU A 21 5.33 -7.08 -5.12
N TRP A 22 6.06 -6.32 -4.29
CA TRP A 22 6.46 -6.76 -2.96
C TRP A 22 5.78 -5.90 -1.90
N PHE A 23 4.97 -6.52 -1.05
CA PHE A 23 4.40 -5.84 0.10
C PHE A 23 5.36 -5.97 1.30
N ASP A 24 5.87 -4.85 1.80
CA ASP A 24 6.84 -4.82 2.90
C ASP A 24 6.13 -4.91 4.25
N THR A 25 6.46 -5.93 5.04
CA THR A 25 5.89 -6.12 6.39
C THR A 25 6.88 -5.80 7.51
N SER A 26 7.91 -4.99 7.22
CA SER A 26 8.77 -4.41 8.25
C SER A 26 7.95 -3.61 9.25
N ILE A 27 8.44 -3.47 10.48
CA ILE A 27 7.70 -2.72 11.52
C ILE A 27 7.55 -1.26 11.08
N GLU A 28 8.59 -0.73 10.45
CA GLU A 28 8.65 0.61 9.87
C GLU A 28 7.57 0.83 8.81
N ASN A 29 7.29 -0.18 7.97
CA ASN A 29 6.24 -0.09 6.95
C ASN A 29 4.84 -0.34 7.51
N LEU A 30 4.69 -1.27 8.47
CA LEU A 30 3.40 -1.57 9.09
C LEU A 30 2.84 -0.39 9.89
N THR A 31 3.70 0.39 10.56
CA THR A 31 3.25 1.61 11.25
C THR A 31 2.67 2.61 10.26
N ARG A 32 3.32 2.79 9.09
CA ARG A 32 2.78 3.64 8.01
C ARG A 32 1.50 3.06 7.41
N PHE A 33 1.42 1.74 7.26
CA PHE A 33 0.25 1.06 6.71
C PHE A 33 -1.04 1.35 7.50
N PHE A 34 -0.97 1.41 8.84
CA PHE A 34 -2.13 1.80 9.66
C PHE A 34 -2.49 3.29 9.56
N GLU A 35 -1.58 4.11 9.05
CA GLU A 35 -1.76 5.55 8.79
C GLU A 35 -2.01 5.83 7.29
N ILE A 36 -2.10 4.79 6.43
CA ILE A 36 -2.25 4.98 4.98
C ILE A 36 -3.51 5.72 4.64
N GLU A 37 -4.64 5.50 5.32
CA GLU A 37 -5.87 6.26 5.05
C GLU A 37 -5.65 7.77 5.28
N ASP A 38 -4.96 8.14 6.36
CA ASP A 38 -4.62 9.54 6.66
C ASP A 38 -3.59 10.09 5.66
N GLU A 39 -2.60 9.30 5.25
CA GLU A 39 -1.58 9.72 4.28
C GLU A 39 -2.14 9.83 2.84
N VAL A 40 -3.04 8.93 2.44
CA VAL A 40 -3.83 9.02 1.20
C VAL A 40 -4.64 10.31 1.23
N ASN A 41 -5.38 10.57 2.31
CA ASN A 41 -6.18 11.78 2.44
C ASN A 41 -5.31 13.05 2.42
N ASN A 42 -4.17 13.05 3.09
CA ASN A 42 -3.25 14.20 3.09
C ASN A 42 -2.66 14.47 1.70
N ARG A 43 -2.11 13.45 1.02
CA ARG A 43 -1.55 13.60 -0.33
C ARG A 43 -2.64 13.97 -1.35
N PHE A 44 -3.83 13.41 -1.22
CA PHE A 44 -4.98 13.77 -2.03
C PHE A 44 -5.41 15.21 -1.80
N ASN A 45 -5.46 15.67 -0.54
CA ASN A 45 -5.80 17.05 -0.19
C ASN A 45 -4.75 18.05 -0.68
N GLU A 46 -3.46 17.73 -0.60
CA GLU A 46 -2.38 18.54 -1.19
C GLU A 46 -2.54 18.65 -2.71
N TYR A 47 -2.83 17.53 -3.37
CA TYR A 47 -3.07 17.52 -4.80
C TYR A 47 -4.34 18.30 -5.20
N GLN A 48 -5.42 18.20 -4.41
CA GLN A 48 -6.61 19.02 -4.60
C GLN A 48 -6.31 20.51 -4.43
N LYS A 49 -5.49 20.90 -3.44
CA LYS A 49 -5.06 22.30 -3.28
C LYS A 49 -4.30 22.80 -4.51
N GLU A 50 -3.35 22.02 -5.03
CA GLU A 50 -2.65 22.37 -6.27
C GLU A 50 -3.62 22.59 -7.45
N ILE A 51 -4.73 21.85 -7.48
CA ILE A 51 -5.73 21.97 -8.53
C ILE A 51 -6.66 23.15 -8.30
N VAL A 52 -7.07 23.41 -7.07
CA VAL A 52 -7.84 24.61 -6.71
C VAL A 52 -7.02 25.87 -6.99
N ASP A 53 -5.72 25.87 -6.72
CA ASP A 53 -4.81 26.97 -7.05
C ASP A 53 -4.67 27.14 -8.57
N LYS A 54 -4.66 26.04 -9.34
CA LYS A 54 -4.72 26.09 -10.82
C LYS A 54 -6.09 26.55 -11.33
N SER A 55 -7.17 26.25 -10.60
CA SER A 55 -8.56 26.59 -10.94
C SER A 55 -8.89 28.05 -10.68
N ASN A 56 -8.42 28.59 -9.57
CA ASN A 56 -8.53 30.02 -9.23
C ASN A 56 -7.78 30.94 -10.23
N ASN A 57 -6.95 30.36 -11.11
CA ASN A 57 -6.32 31.03 -12.24
C ASN A 57 -7.13 30.91 -13.56
N GLY A 58 -8.42 30.55 -13.50
CA GLY A 58 -9.36 30.60 -14.63
C GLY A 58 -9.50 29.31 -15.45
N LYS A 59 -9.05 28.15 -14.94
CA LYS A 59 -9.04 26.89 -15.70
C LYS A 59 -10.31 26.03 -15.61
N PHE A 60 -11.26 26.34 -14.74
CA PHE A 60 -12.51 25.57 -14.56
C PHE A 60 -13.78 26.42 -14.71
N ASP A 61 -13.69 27.60 -15.34
CA ASP A 61 -14.86 28.49 -15.46
C ASP A 61 -15.97 27.90 -16.36
N GLY A 62 -15.66 27.01 -17.31
CA GLY A 62 -16.67 26.33 -18.13
C GLY A 62 -17.62 25.40 -17.37
N LEU A 63 -17.18 24.82 -16.24
CA LEU A 63 -18.07 24.03 -15.35
C LEU A 63 -19.13 24.90 -14.65
N LYS A 64 -18.83 26.19 -14.42
CA LYS A 64 -19.78 27.13 -13.82
C LYS A 64 -20.89 27.53 -14.80
N GLU A 65 -20.62 27.42 -16.10
CA GLU A 65 -21.56 27.71 -17.19
C GLU A 65 -22.29 26.47 -17.72
N GLY A 66 -22.00 25.29 -17.17
CA GLY A 66 -22.65 24.03 -17.56
C GLY A 66 -22.11 23.43 -18.87
N GLU A 67 -20.99 23.93 -19.38
CA GLU A 67 -20.33 23.39 -20.58
C GLU A 67 -19.25 22.37 -20.19
N ILE A 68 -19.44 21.12 -20.61
CA ILE A 68 -18.42 20.07 -20.46
C ILE A 68 -17.48 20.15 -21.67
N SER A 69 -16.35 20.85 -21.51
CA SER A 69 -15.28 20.84 -22.50
C SER A 69 -14.42 19.58 -22.38
N LYS A 70 -13.75 19.19 -23.47
CA LYS A 70 -12.79 18.08 -23.48
C LYS A 70 -11.65 18.31 -22.47
N GLU A 71 -11.19 19.55 -22.34
CA GLU A 71 -10.12 19.93 -21.39
C GLU A 71 -10.54 19.68 -19.94
N THR A 72 -11.78 20.03 -19.59
CA THR A 72 -12.34 19.74 -18.26
C THR A 72 -12.42 18.23 -17.99
N ILE A 73 -12.81 17.43 -19.00
CA ILE A 73 -12.84 15.96 -18.88
C ILE A 73 -11.41 15.42 -18.69
N ASP A 74 -10.46 15.86 -19.50
CA ASP A 74 -9.06 15.39 -19.43
C ASP A 74 -8.41 15.71 -18.08
N GLU A 75 -8.72 16.88 -17.50
CA GLU A 75 -8.27 17.27 -16.16
C GLU A 75 -8.94 16.43 -15.04
N ALA A 76 -10.24 16.14 -15.15
CA ALA A 76 -10.95 15.27 -14.21
C ALA A 76 -10.41 13.82 -14.25
N LEU A 77 -10.12 13.28 -15.44
CA LEU A 77 -9.50 11.96 -15.59
C LEU A 77 -8.06 11.93 -15.06
N ALA A 78 -7.31 13.04 -15.21
CA ALA A 78 -5.97 13.16 -14.61
C ALA A 78 -6.02 13.13 -13.08
N LEU A 79 -7.05 13.73 -12.50
CA LEU A 79 -7.35 13.74 -11.07
C LEU A 79 -7.57 12.34 -10.50
N GLU A 80 -8.49 11.60 -11.12
CA GLU A 80 -8.82 10.25 -10.67
C GLU A 80 -7.63 9.30 -10.82
N ARG A 81 -6.96 9.36 -11.98
CA ARG A 81 -5.73 8.59 -12.21
C ARG A 81 -4.64 8.89 -11.18
N LYS A 82 -4.46 10.15 -10.78
CA LYS A 82 -3.46 10.51 -9.77
C LYS A 82 -3.82 9.94 -8.40
N THR A 83 -5.10 9.83 -8.09
CA THR A 83 -5.59 9.20 -6.86
C THR A 83 -5.21 7.72 -6.82
N THR A 84 -5.46 7.00 -7.91
CA THR A 84 -5.05 5.59 -8.06
C THR A 84 -3.54 5.44 -7.99
N GLU A 85 -2.78 6.37 -8.59
CA GLU A 85 -1.32 6.39 -8.48
C GLU A 85 -0.84 6.46 -7.02
N ILE A 86 -1.39 7.39 -6.24
CA ILE A 86 -1.05 7.56 -4.82
C ILE A 86 -1.35 6.29 -4.02
N LYS A 87 -2.51 5.64 -4.24
CA LYS A 87 -2.90 4.40 -3.55
C LYS A 87 -1.85 3.30 -3.74
N TYR A 88 -1.48 3.01 -4.98
CA TYR A 88 -0.50 1.96 -5.29
C TYR A 88 0.90 2.29 -4.79
N ASP A 89 1.34 3.53 -4.94
CA ASP A 89 2.68 3.94 -4.55
C ASP A 89 2.85 3.98 -3.02
N LEU A 90 1.80 4.29 -2.26
CA LEU A 90 1.82 4.19 -0.79
C LEU A 90 1.93 2.75 -0.30
N VAL A 91 1.24 1.80 -0.94
CA VAL A 91 1.22 0.39 -0.50
C VAL A 91 2.49 -0.37 -0.89
N PHE A 92 3.00 -0.13 -2.10
CA PHE A 92 4.09 -0.93 -2.69
C PHE A 92 5.39 -0.14 -2.92
N GLY A 93 5.37 1.17 -2.67
CA GLY A 93 6.48 2.08 -2.89
C GLY A 93 6.39 2.85 -4.21
N ASP A 94 7.07 4.00 -4.24
CA ASP A 94 7.02 4.96 -5.35
C ASP A 94 7.31 4.34 -6.72
N GLY A 95 6.56 4.78 -7.73
CA GLY A 95 6.69 4.33 -9.12
C GLY A 95 6.08 2.95 -9.39
N THR A 96 5.32 2.40 -8.44
CA THR A 96 4.59 1.14 -8.64
C THR A 96 3.46 1.31 -9.63
N PHE A 97 2.66 2.37 -9.48
CA PHE A 97 1.59 2.66 -10.42
C PHE A 97 2.12 2.83 -11.84
N ALA A 98 3.23 3.54 -12.02
CA ALA A 98 3.86 3.72 -13.33
C ALA A 98 4.29 2.38 -13.98
N LYS A 99 4.62 1.35 -13.19
CA LYS A 99 4.89 0.00 -13.71
C LYS A 99 3.61 -0.72 -14.10
N LEU A 100 2.57 -0.63 -13.28
CA LEU A 100 1.27 -1.24 -13.55
C LEU A 100 0.62 -0.61 -14.79
N TYR A 101 0.59 0.72 -14.87
CA TYR A 101 -0.06 1.47 -15.95
C TYR A 101 0.59 1.24 -17.32
N LYS A 102 1.87 0.85 -17.36
CA LYS A 102 2.54 0.44 -18.61
C LYS A 102 1.98 -0.87 -19.18
N VAL A 103 1.52 -1.76 -18.31
CA VAL A 103 0.94 -3.06 -18.68
C VAL A 103 -0.57 -2.95 -18.84
N TYR A 104 -1.21 -2.21 -17.93
CA TYR A 104 -2.65 -1.99 -17.86
C TYR A 104 -2.92 -0.47 -17.90
N PRO A 105 -2.97 0.17 -19.08
CA PRO A 105 -3.17 1.62 -19.21
C PRO A 105 -4.63 2.05 -18.96
N ASP A 106 -5.23 1.49 -17.91
CA ASP A 106 -6.61 1.66 -17.50
C ASP A 106 -6.61 1.93 -15.99
N TYR A 107 -6.76 3.20 -15.61
CA TYR A 107 -6.68 3.57 -14.20
C TYR A 107 -7.93 3.12 -13.44
N GLU A 108 -9.09 3.04 -14.09
CA GLU A 108 -10.34 2.64 -13.46
C GLU A 108 -10.29 1.15 -13.10
N ALA A 109 -9.86 0.31 -14.03
CA ALA A 109 -9.64 -1.11 -13.76
C ALA A 109 -8.57 -1.35 -12.67
N LEU A 110 -7.51 -0.52 -12.64
CA LEU A 110 -6.51 -0.56 -11.58
C LEU A 110 -7.10 -0.09 -10.24
N ASP A 111 -7.94 0.93 -10.21
CA ASP A 111 -8.59 1.40 -8.98
C ASP A 111 -9.54 0.33 -8.41
N GLU A 112 -10.34 -0.31 -9.28
CA GLU A 112 -11.20 -1.42 -8.90
C GLU A 112 -10.40 -2.62 -8.36
N ALA A 113 -9.30 -2.96 -9.01
CA ALA A 113 -8.42 -4.04 -8.57
C ALA A 113 -7.76 -3.72 -7.22
N PHE A 114 -7.51 -2.44 -6.92
CA PHE A 114 -6.89 -2.02 -5.66
C PHE A 114 -7.75 -2.39 -4.45
N TYR A 115 -9.08 -2.35 -4.54
CA TYR A 115 -9.96 -2.80 -3.45
C TYR A 115 -9.72 -4.27 -3.06
N GLN A 116 -9.47 -5.13 -4.06
CA GLN A 116 -9.15 -6.53 -3.79
C GLN A 116 -7.76 -6.68 -3.18
N VAL A 117 -6.79 -5.90 -3.66
CA VAL A 117 -5.44 -5.86 -3.10
C VAL A 117 -5.48 -5.49 -1.62
N ASP A 118 -6.15 -4.40 -1.27
CA ASP A 118 -6.27 -3.92 0.10
C ASP A 118 -6.89 -4.97 1.03
N THR A 119 -8.03 -5.55 0.60
CA THR A 119 -8.74 -6.59 1.35
C THR A 119 -7.86 -7.83 1.59
N LEU A 120 -7.16 -8.31 0.55
CA LEU A 120 -6.34 -9.52 0.65
C LEU A 120 -5.05 -9.30 1.45
N ILE A 121 -4.43 -8.12 1.34
CA ILE A 121 -3.29 -7.74 2.17
C ILE A 121 -3.71 -7.69 3.64
N GLY A 122 -4.86 -7.07 3.96
CA GLY A 122 -5.40 -7.03 5.31
C GLY A 122 -5.60 -8.42 5.91
N ALA A 123 -6.21 -9.33 5.15
CA ALA A 123 -6.41 -10.72 5.57
C ALA A 123 -5.08 -11.47 5.79
N GLU A 124 -4.08 -11.24 4.93
CA GLU A 124 -2.77 -11.87 5.06
C GLU A 124 -2.00 -11.34 6.29
N LEU A 125 -2.11 -10.04 6.58
CA LEU A 125 -1.56 -9.44 7.79
C LEU A 125 -2.18 -10.03 9.06
N GLU A 126 -3.49 -10.29 9.06
CA GLU A 126 -4.16 -10.94 10.20
C GLU A 126 -3.65 -12.37 10.43
N LYS A 127 -3.49 -13.16 9.35
CA LYS A 127 -2.89 -14.50 9.44
C LYS A 127 -1.47 -14.43 10.01
N LEU A 128 -0.63 -13.54 9.50
CA LEU A 128 0.74 -13.35 9.98
C LEU A 128 0.77 -12.97 11.48
N ALA A 129 -0.18 -12.14 11.94
CA ALA A 129 -0.31 -11.80 13.36
C ALA A 129 -0.69 -13.03 14.22
N ILE A 130 -1.62 -13.87 13.75
CA ILE A 130 -2.00 -15.12 14.41
C ILE A 130 -0.81 -16.09 14.47
N GLU A 131 -0.07 -16.26 13.38
CA GLU A 131 1.12 -17.11 13.32
C GLU A 131 2.21 -16.64 14.29
N ARG A 132 2.48 -15.33 14.32
CA ARG A 132 3.43 -14.72 15.27
C ARG A 132 3.03 -15.01 16.72
N LYS A 133 1.73 -14.89 17.05
CA LYS A 133 1.19 -15.19 18.38
C LYS A 133 1.34 -16.67 18.75
N ASN A 134 1.05 -17.58 17.82
CA ASN A 134 1.18 -19.02 18.06
C ASN A 134 2.64 -19.43 18.25
N LYS A 135 3.56 -18.89 17.44
CA LYS A 135 5.00 -19.12 17.58
C LYS A 135 5.54 -18.62 18.93
N ALA A 136 5.08 -17.46 19.39
CA ALA A 136 5.43 -16.94 20.71
C ALA A 136 4.93 -17.85 21.86
N LYS A 137 3.68 -18.34 21.78
CA LYS A 137 3.12 -19.31 22.75
C LYS A 137 3.92 -20.62 22.78
N SER A 138 4.27 -21.17 21.62
CA SER A 138 5.09 -22.39 21.54
C SER A 138 6.44 -22.21 22.23
N ARG A 139 7.15 -21.13 21.91
CA ARG A 139 8.43 -20.80 22.57
C ARG A 139 8.29 -20.67 24.08
N ALA A 140 7.26 -19.97 24.57
CA ALA A 140 7.01 -19.84 26.01
C ALA A 140 6.76 -21.20 26.69
N ASN A 141 6.04 -22.11 26.04
CA ASN A 141 5.81 -23.47 26.54
C ASN A 141 7.08 -24.32 26.54
N GLU A 142 7.93 -24.21 25.51
CA GLU A 142 9.25 -24.86 25.48
C GLU A 142 10.15 -24.38 26.62
N TYR A 143 10.18 -23.07 26.92
CA TYR A 143 10.94 -22.57 28.06
C TYR A 143 10.39 -23.09 29.39
N LYS A 144 9.07 -23.10 29.58
CA LYS A 144 8.43 -23.65 30.78
C LYS A 144 8.72 -25.14 30.97
N THR A 145 8.65 -25.94 29.90
CA THR A 145 8.94 -27.39 29.96
C THR A 145 10.41 -27.66 30.24
N LYS A 146 11.34 -26.94 29.59
CA LYS A 146 12.79 -27.01 29.88
C LYS A 146 13.10 -26.61 31.33
N ALA A 147 12.46 -25.58 31.87
CA ALA A 147 12.63 -25.16 33.26
C ALA A 147 12.11 -26.20 34.27
N LYS A 148 10.95 -26.83 34.01
CA LYS A 148 10.40 -27.91 34.82
C LYS A 148 11.28 -29.18 34.78
N ALA A 149 11.83 -29.52 33.61
CA ALA A 149 12.73 -30.65 33.45
C ALA A 149 14.08 -30.45 34.20
N LYS A 150 14.61 -29.22 34.23
CA LYS A 150 15.79 -28.87 35.04
C LYS A 150 15.54 -28.96 36.55
N LYS A 151 14.33 -28.62 37.02
CA LYS A 151 13.96 -28.74 38.44
C LYS A 151 13.78 -30.19 38.92
N LYS A 152 13.40 -31.13 38.04
CA LYS A 152 13.25 -32.56 38.38
C LYS A 152 14.58 -33.35 38.42
N LYS A 153 15.69 -32.76 37.95
CA LYS A 153 17.03 -33.37 37.93
C LYS A 153 17.94 -32.92 39.08
N LYS A 154 17.43 -32.08 39.99
CA LYS A 154 18.06 -31.69 41.25
C LYS A 154 17.29 -32.36 42.38
#